data_AF-A0A9C8XFD0-F1
#
_entry.id   AF-A0A9C8XFD0-F1
#
_cell.length_a   1.000
_cell.length_b   1.000
_cell.length_c   1.000
_cell.angle_alpha   90.00
_cell.angle_beta   90.00
_cell.angle_gamma   90.00
#
_symmetry.space_group_name_H-M   'P 1'
#
loop_
_entity.id
_entity.type
_entity.pdbx_description
1 polymer ?
#
loop_
_entity_poly.entity_id
_entity_poly.type
_entity_poly.pdbx_seq_one_letter_code
_entity_poly.pdbx_strand_id
1 'polypeptide(L)'
;MTFSPLISPLLLVCIISLPLAAVAETGTAVNGAADARPDKVVTGKTPARTAPRNTASKPEAWVLYAEQWDMRRSGDKILALPVLRKVVNAWLEDRTKFIEIQYPGGEEGEFWVQELTDWLVSLGIPSEHMIITPGSGGDDMIKFALRRA
;
A
#
# COMPACT_ATOMS: atom_id res chain seq x y z
N MET A 1 29.90 16.59 -30.65
CA MET A 1 30.36 15.46 -29.83
C MET A 1 29.16 14.92 -29.09
N THR A 2 28.60 13.83 -29.60
CA THR A 2 27.36 13.18 -29.18
C THR A 2 27.66 12.12 -28.13
N PHE A 3 27.05 12.19 -26.95
CA PHE A 3 27.07 11.12 -25.96
C PHE A 3 25.67 10.52 -25.84
N SER A 4 25.55 9.26 -26.25
CA SER A 4 24.40 8.39 -26.03
C SER A 4 24.54 7.65 -24.69
N PRO A 5 23.44 7.34 -23.99
CA PRO A 5 23.44 6.59 -22.73
C PRO A 5 23.49 5.07 -22.98
N LEU A 6 24.37 4.37 -22.26
CA LEU A 6 24.46 2.92 -22.29
C LEU A 6 23.43 2.31 -21.32
N ILE A 7 22.42 1.67 -21.91
CA ILE A 7 21.43 0.80 -21.26
C ILE A 7 22.11 -0.52 -20.90
N SER A 8 21.92 -1.02 -19.68
CA SER A 8 22.37 -2.35 -19.25
C SER A 8 21.17 -3.25 -18.92
N PRO A 9 20.90 -4.30 -19.72
CA PRO A 9 19.89 -5.31 -19.43
C PRO A 9 20.50 -6.72 -19.34
N LEU A 10 20.60 -7.32 -18.15
CA LEU A 10 20.78 -8.76 -17.89
C LEU A 10 20.83 -8.94 -16.35
N LEU A 11 19.96 -9.68 -15.68
CA LEU A 11 19.86 -11.14 -15.63
C LEU A 11 18.45 -11.50 -15.08
N LEU A 12 17.62 -12.23 -15.82
CA LEU A 12 17.49 -13.70 -15.78
C LEU A 12 16.67 -14.22 -14.56
N VAL A 13 15.37 -14.35 -14.82
CA VAL A 13 14.51 -15.51 -14.55
C VAL A 13 15.16 -16.65 -13.74
N CYS A 14 14.61 -16.91 -12.56
CA CYS A 14 14.53 -18.25 -12.00
C CYS A 14 13.14 -18.45 -11.37
N ILE A 15 12.27 -19.06 -12.18
CA ILE A 15 11.13 -19.88 -11.78
C ILE A 15 11.67 -21.05 -10.94
N ILE A 16 10.90 -21.60 -9.98
CA ILE A 16 10.72 -23.06 -9.72
C ILE A 16 9.98 -23.29 -8.38
N SER A 17 8.85 -23.99 -8.51
CA SER A 17 8.21 -24.99 -7.61
C SER A 17 7.56 -24.65 -6.26
N LEU A 18 6.22 -24.77 -6.26
CA LEU A 18 5.40 -25.38 -5.20
C LEU A 18 5.73 -26.89 -5.01
N PRO A 19 5.43 -27.46 -3.83
CA PRO A 19 4.21 -28.27 -3.65
C PRO A 19 3.47 -27.94 -2.34
N LEU A 20 2.16 -27.72 -2.34
CA LEU A 20 1.08 -28.71 -2.12
C LEU A 20 1.34 -29.72 -0.98
N ALA A 21 0.76 -29.45 0.20
CA ALA A 21 0.49 -30.45 1.22
C ALA A 21 -0.91 -30.21 1.80
N ALA A 22 -1.84 -31.06 1.38
CA ALA A 22 -3.12 -31.25 2.02
C ALA A 22 -2.91 -32.16 3.24
N VAL A 23 -3.47 -31.80 4.39
CA VAL A 23 -3.77 -32.77 5.45
C VAL A 23 -5.20 -32.52 5.92
N ALA A 24 -6.01 -33.54 5.72
CA ALA A 24 -7.36 -33.64 6.24
C ALA A 24 -7.27 -34.34 7.60
N GLU A 25 -7.89 -33.77 8.62
CA GLU A 25 -8.23 -34.54 9.82
C GLU A 25 -9.72 -34.37 10.13
N THR A 26 -10.40 -35.49 9.95
CA THR A 26 -11.79 -35.78 10.31
C THR A 26 -11.96 -35.79 11.82
N GLY A 27 -12.72 -34.82 12.35
CA GLY A 27 -13.26 -34.84 13.70
C GLY A 27 -14.75 -35.18 13.69
N THR A 28 -15.07 -36.45 13.90
CA THR A 28 -16.41 -36.94 14.22
C THR A 28 -16.81 -36.44 15.61
N ALA A 29 -17.95 -35.75 15.70
CA ALA A 29 -18.68 -35.58 16.96
C ALA A 29 -20.16 -35.89 16.74
N VAL A 30 -20.68 -36.72 17.63
CA VAL A 30 -21.96 -37.42 17.59
C VAL A 30 -23.14 -36.57 18.09
N ASN A 31 -24.32 -36.90 17.56
CA ASN A 31 -25.61 -36.23 17.76
C ASN A 31 -26.19 -36.36 19.19
N GLY A 32 -26.94 -35.34 19.62
CA GLY A 32 -27.84 -35.37 20.77
C GLY A 32 -29.06 -34.47 20.51
N ALA A 33 -30.25 -35.07 20.54
CA ALA A 33 -31.54 -34.59 20.04
C ALA A 33 -32.31 -33.62 20.96
N ALA A 34 -33.24 -32.84 20.37
CA ALA A 34 -34.64 -32.59 20.79
C ALA A 34 -35.19 -31.38 19.99
N ASP A 35 -36.01 -31.59 18.97
CA ASP A 35 -37.49 -31.53 19.00
C ASP A 35 -38.07 -30.11 19.15
N ALA A 36 -38.62 -29.59 18.04
CA ALA A 36 -39.91 -28.88 17.98
C ALA A 36 -40.19 -28.37 16.55
N ARG A 37 -41.00 -29.16 15.82
CA ARG A 37 -42.14 -28.86 14.90
C ARG A 37 -42.18 -27.62 13.96
N PRO A 38 -42.95 -27.71 12.84
CA PRO A 38 -42.66 -27.02 11.59
C PRO A 38 -43.61 -25.83 11.27
N ASP A 39 -43.38 -25.27 10.07
CA ASP A 39 -44.31 -24.48 9.25
C ASP A 39 -44.26 -22.94 9.35
N LYS A 40 -43.64 -22.31 8.34
CA LYS A 40 -44.11 -21.09 7.66
C LYS A 40 -43.28 -20.86 6.38
N VAL A 41 -43.85 -21.22 5.23
CA VAL A 41 -44.55 -20.31 4.30
C VAL A 41 -43.58 -19.47 3.45
N VAL A 42 -43.56 -19.84 2.17
CA VAL A 42 -43.01 -19.11 1.03
C VAL A 42 -43.60 -17.70 0.94
N THR A 43 -42.77 -16.70 0.65
CA THR A 43 -43.14 -15.51 -0.16
C THR A 43 -41.85 -14.85 -0.63
N GLY A 44 -41.66 -14.83 -1.95
CA GLY A 44 -40.56 -14.13 -2.57
C GLY A 44 -40.63 -12.62 -2.35
N LYS A 45 -39.47 -11.99 -2.27
CA LYS A 45 -39.31 -10.59 -2.68
C LYS A 45 -37.86 -10.34 -3.06
N THR A 46 -37.57 -10.40 -4.34
CA THR A 46 -36.42 -9.74 -4.95
C THR A 46 -36.47 -8.25 -4.61
N PRO A 47 -35.43 -7.64 -4.00
CA PRO A 47 -35.15 -6.24 -4.21
C PRO A 47 -34.23 -6.14 -5.42
N ALA A 48 -34.80 -5.55 -6.45
CA ALA A 48 -34.13 -5.15 -7.67
C ALA A 48 -33.00 -4.14 -7.41
N ARG A 49 -32.21 -3.99 -8.49
CA ARG A 49 -31.42 -2.81 -8.87
C ARG A 49 -29.95 -2.85 -8.47
N THR A 50 -29.21 -3.55 -9.34
CA THR A 50 -27.88 -3.20 -9.81
C THR A 50 -27.66 -1.68 -9.77
N ALA A 51 -27.05 -1.19 -8.70
CA ALA A 51 -26.27 0.02 -8.77
C ALA A 51 -24.91 -0.39 -9.34
N PRO A 52 -24.36 0.28 -10.36
CA PRO A 52 -22.92 0.19 -10.57
C PRO A 52 -22.31 0.76 -9.30
N ARG A 53 -21.78 -0.11 -8.43
CA ARG A 53 -20.81 0.32 -7.43
C ARG A 53 -19.62 0.74 -8.26
N ASN A 54 -19.61 2.02 -8.62
CA ASN A 54 -18.41 2.69 -9.07
C ASN A 54 -17.47 2.57 -7.88
N THR A 55 -16.72 1.48 -7.87
CA THR A 55 -15.64 1.19 -6.94
C THR A 55 -14.55 2.15 -7.38
N ALA A 56 -14.75 3.42 -7.06
CA ALA A 56 -13.67 4.39 -7.06
C ALA A 56 -12.63 3.78 -6.14
N SER A 57 -11.61 3.16 -6.75
CA SER A 57 -10.52 2.50 -6.06
C SER A 57 -10.00 3.47 -5.03
N LYS A 58 -10.16 3.15 -3.75
CA LYS A 58 -9.57 3.93 -2.67
C LYS A 58 -8.08 4.06 -3.04
N PRO A 59 -7.51 5.27 -3.13
CA PRO A 59 -6.10 5.41 -3.44
C PRO A 59 -5.34 4.55 -2.43
N GLU A 60 -4.45 3.70 -2.94
CA GLU A 60 -3.61 2.87 -2.09
C GLU A 60 -2.80 3.83 -1.21
N ALA A 61 -3.20 3.90 0.06
CA ALA A 61 -2.61 4.81 1.02
C ALA A 61 -1.63 4.01 1.86
N TRP A 62 -0.35 4.33 1.72
CA TRP A 62 0.69 3.74 2.55
C TRP A 62 1.00 4.63 3.73
N VAL A 63 1.38 4.05 4.87
CA VAL A 63 1.62 4.79 6.12
C VAL A 63 3.02 4.47 6.63
N LEU A 64 3.76 5.52 7.00
CA LEU A 64 5.05 5.46 7.67
C LEU A 64 4.90 6.10 9.05
N TYR A 65 5.17 5.34 10.10
CA TYR A 65 5.10 5.84 11.48
C TYR A 65 6.42 6.49 11.91
N ALA A 66 6.34 7.44 12.84
CA ALA A 66 7.49 8.17 13.38
C ALA A 66 8.52 7.21 13.99
N GLU A 67 8.07 6.21 14.75
CA GLU A 67 8.94 5.17 15.31
C GLU A 67 9.75 4.44 14.23
N GLN A 68 9.12 4.11 13.09
CA GLN A 68 9.79 3.44 11.99
C GLN A 68 10.84 4.34 11.33
N TRP A 69 10.52 5.64 11.23
CA TRP A 69 11.41 6.65 10.69
C TRP A 69 12.63 6.84 11.58
N ASP A 70 12.45 7.07 12.87
CA ASP A 70 13.54 7.30 13.84
C ASP A 70 14.51 6.13 13.93
N MET A 71 14.00 4.90 13.86
CA MET A 71 14.84 3.69 13.85
C MET A 71 15.74 3.57 12.60
N ARG A 72 15.42 4.29 11.51
CA ARG A 72 15.99 4.07 10.17
C ARG A 72 16.55 5.32 9.50
N ARG A 73 16.42 6.51 10.08
CA ARG A 73 16.88 7.84 9.58
C ARG A 73 18.38 7.94 9.23
N SER A 74 19.16 6.86 9.37
CA SER A 74 20.52 6.77 8.82
C SER A 74 20.45 6.41 7.32
N GLY A 75 21.07 7.22 6.45
CA GLY A 75 20.93 7.14 4.99
C GLY A 75 21.00 5.76 4.34
N ASP A 76 21.89 4.89 4.78
CA ASP A 76 22.01 3.51 4.27
C ASP A 76 20.79 2.60 4.54
N LYS A 77 19.90 3.00 5.45
CA LYS A 77 18.81 2.15 5.97
C LYS A 77 17.42 2.62 5.59
N ILE A 78 17.29 3.76 4.93
CA ILE A 78 15.98 4.30 4.52
C ILE A 78 15.29 3.42 3.48
N LEU A 79 16.05 2.86 2.53
CA LEU A 79 15.53 1.86 1.58
C LEU A 79 15.13 0.55 2.26
N ALA A 80 15.56 0.29 3.50
CA ALA A 80 15.09 -0.86 4.25
C ALA A 80 13.63 -0.71 4.72
N LEU A 81 13.07 0.51 4.70
CA LEU A 81 11.66 0.74 5.03
C LEU A 81 10.75 0.13 3.95
N PRO A 82 9.95 -0.90 4.30
CA PRO A 82 9.11 -1.59 3.32
C PRO A 82 8.08 -0.67 2.68
N VAL A 83 7.56 0.31 3.44
CA VAL A 83 6.60 1.30 2.93
C VAL A 83 7.23 2.16 1.85
N LEU A 84 8.43 2.67 2.07
CA LEU A 84 9.09 3.56 1.12
C LEU A 84 9.41 2.82 -0.19
N ARG A 85 9.88 1.57 -0.10
CA ARG A 85 10.07 0.73 -1.30
C ARG A 85 8.79 0.55 -2.11
N LYS A 86 7.65 0.33 -1.45
CA LYS A 86 6.35 0.21 -2.13
C LYS A 86 5.98 1.50 -2.86
N VAL A 87 6.11 2.65 -2.19
CA VAL A 87 5.81 3.97 -2.78
C VAL A 87 6.71 4.25 -3.99
N VAL A 88 8.02 4.05 -3.84
CA VAL A 88 9.01 4.27 -4.91
C VAL A 88 8.73 3.34 -6.08
N ASN A 89 8.52 2.04 -5.85
CA ASN A 89 8.24 1.08 -6.91
C ASN A 89 6.92 1.40 -7.63
N ALA A 90 5.87 1.74 -6.89
CA ALA A 90 4.58 2.09 -7.46
C ALA A 90 4.66 3.39 -8.31
N TRP A 91 5.52 4.34 -7.94
CA TRP A 91 5.80 5.52 -8.77
C TRP A 91 6.67 5.16 -9.99
N LEU A 92 7.64 4.27 -9.85
CA LEU A 92 8.47 3.82 -10.98
C LEU A 92 7.66 3.09 -12.05
N GLU A 93 6.58 2.40 -11.69
CA GLU A 93 5.62 1.79 -12.61
C GLU A 93 4.89 2.82 -13.48
N ASP A 94 4.65 4.03 -12.95
CA ASP A 94 3.98 5.12 -13.66
C ASP A 94 4.51 6.48 -13.21
N ARG A 95 5.59 6.91 -13.87
CA ARG A 95 6.28 8.18 -13.58
C ARG A 95 5.47 9.42 -13.94
N THR A 96 4.28 9.28 -14.54
CA THR A 96 3.38 10.41 -14.82
C THR A 96 2.56 10.81 -13.58
N LYS A 97 2.57 9.98 -12.53
CA LYS A 97 1.87 10.25 -11.28
C LYS A 97 2.68 11.16 -10.35
N PHE A 98 1.95 11.76 -9.43
CA PHE A 98 2.46 12.54 -8.32
C PHE A 98 2.40 11.72 -7.03
N ILE A 99 3.41 11.83 -6.19
CA ILE A 99 3.43 11.27 -4.84
C ILE A 99 2.87 12.34 -3.91
N GLU A 100 1.67 12.12 -3.39
CA GLU A 100 1.15 12.95 -2.31
C GLU A 100 1.71 12.47 -0.98
N ILE A 101 2.26 13.39 -0.20
CA ILE A 101 2.84 13.17 1.12
C ILE A 101 2.06 14.01 2.12
N GLN A 102 1.26 13.33 2.94
CA GLN A 102 0.54 13.96 4.03
C GLN A 102 1.31 13.74 5.32
N TYR A 103 1.70 14.81 6.00
CA TYR A 103 2.58 14.75 7.18
C TYR A 103 1.89 15.30 8.43
N PRO A 104 2.36 14.97 9.65
CA PRO A 104 1.81 15.58 10.84
C PRO A 104 2.11 17.09 10.81
N GLY A 105 1.17 17.93 11.22
CA GLY A 105 1.45 19.37 11.29
C GLY A 105 2.43 19.72 12.42
N GLY A 106 2.85 20.98 12.46
CA GLY A 106 3.78 21.47 13.49
C GLY A 106 5.25 21.31 13.12
N GLU A 107 6.13 21.92 13.91
CA GLU A 107 7.56 22.06 13.57
C GLU A 107 8.24 20.71 13.35
N GLU A 108 8.00 19.73 14.22
CA GLU A 108 8.58 18.39 14.10
C GLU A 108 8.15 17.70 12.80
N GLY A 109 6.89 17.86 12.42
CA GLY A 109 6.37 17.33 11.16
C GLY A 109 6.98 17.99 9.93
N GLU A 110 7.23 19.30 9.97
CA GLU A 110 7.94 20.03 8.91
C GLU A 110 9.37 19.51 8.73
N PHE A 111 10.10 19.30 9.83
CA PHE A 111 11.44 18.71 9.77
C PHE A 111 11.42 17.29 9.21
N TRP A 112 10.44 16.49 9.64
CA TRP A 112 10.30 15.11 9.17
C TRP A 112 10.03 15.05 7.67
N VAL A 113 9.06 15.82 7.17
CA VAL A 113 8.71 15.79 5.74
C VAL A 113 9.81 16.36 4.86
N GLN A 114 10.56 17.36 5.35
CA GLN A 114 11.68 17.95 4.61
C GLN A 114 12.78 16.92 4.34
N GLU A 115 13.24 16.23 5.39
CA GLU A 115 14.26 15.20 5.20
C GLU A 115 13.76 14.04 4.35
N LEU A 116 12.53 13.59 4.58
CA LEU A 116 11.92 12.54 3.75
C LEU A 116 11.94 12.94 2.27
N THR A 117 11.65 14.20 1.96
CA THR A 117 11.70 14.75 0.60
C THR A 117 13.12 14.76 0.06
N ASP A 118 14.11 15.22 0.84
CA ASP A 118 15.52 15.21 0.45
C ASP A 118 16.02 13.79 0.14
N TRP A 119 15.55 12.80 0.90
CA TRP A 119 15.83 11.39 0.64
C TRP A 119 15.17 10.90 -0.65
N LEU A 120 13.89 11.21 -0.87
CA LEU A 120 13.21 10.82 -2.12
C LEU A 120 13.87 11.44 -3.36
N VAL A 121 14.35 12.68 -3.25
CA VAL A 121 15.13 13.35 -4.29
C VAL A 121 16.47 12.64 -4.52
N SER A 122 17.17 12.25 -3.46
CA SER A 122 18.41 11.48 -3.54
C SER A 122 18.21 10.10 -4.19
N LEU A 123 16.99 9.54 -4.11
CA LEU A 123 16.59 8.29 -4.78
C LEU A 123 16.17 8.50 -6.24
N GLY A 124 16.22 9.73 -6.75
CA GLY A 124 15.94 10.07 -8.14
C GLY A 124 14.48 10.43 -8.44
N ILE A 125 13.66 10.72 -7.42
CA ILE A 125 12.31 11.23 -7.60
C ILE A 125 12.35 12.76 -7.61
N PRO A 126 12.00 13.44 -8.71
CA PRO A 126 12.01 14.89 -8.76
C PRO A 126 10.98 15.49 -7.78
N SER A 127 11.34 16.59 -7.11
CA SER A 127 10.42 17.28 -6.18
C SER A 127 9.16 17.81 -6.85
N GLU A 128 9.21 18.13 -8.15
CA GLU A 128 8.05 18.51 -8.96
C GLU A 128 6.98 17.42 -9.07
N HIS A 129 7.34 16.15 -8.84
CA HIS A 129 6.41 15.02 -8.78
C HIS A 129 5.89 14.75 -7.36
N MET A 130 6.12 15.64 -6.40
CA MET A 130 5.67 15.49 -5.01
C MET A 130 4.67 16.58 -4.64
N ILE A 131 3.58 16.17 -3.98
CA ILE A 131 2.56 17.08 -3.44
C ILE A 131 2.61 16.93 -1.92
N ILE A 132 3.11 17.95 -1.23
CA ILE A 132 3.27 17.93 0.23
C ILE A 132 2.08 18.66 0.86
N THR A 133 1.41 18.06 1.84
CA THR A 133 0.24 18.66 2.49
C THR A 133 0.22 18.33 3.98
N PRO A 134 0.04 19.31 4.88
CA PRO A 134 -0.09 19.02 6.30
C PRO A 134 -1.42 18.31 6.59
N GLY A 135 -1.44 17.49 7.63
CA GLY A 135 -2.65 16.82 8.10
C GLY A 135 -2.75 15.35 7.68
N SER A 136 -1.77 14.55 8.09
CA SER A 136 -1.82 13.09 7.93
C SER A 136 -2.90 12.41 8.79
N GLY A 137 -3.55 13.11 9.72
CA GLY A 137 -4.58 12.58 10.62
C GLY A 137 -4.06 11.99 11.93
N GLY A 138 -2.75 12.13 12.20
CA GLY A 138 -2.09 11.86 13.49
C GLY A 138 -0.80 12.69 13.58
N ASP A 139 -0.20 12.77 14.76
CA ASP A 139 1.10 13.41 14.99
C ASP A 139 2.29 12.47 14.73
N ASP A 140 2.04 11.16 14.67
CA ASP A 140 3.03 10.10 14.63
C ASP A 140 3.13 9.38 13.27
N MET A 141 2.56 9.96 12.21
CA MET A 141 2.50 9.28 10.91
C MET A 141 2.59 10.21 9.70
N ILE A 142 3.26 9.73 8.64
CA ILE A 142 3.19 10.25 7.28
C ILE A 142 2.38 9.27 6.43
N LYS A 143 1.48 9.80 5.61
CA LYS A 143 0.72 9.03 4.62
C LYS A 143 1.19 9.36 3.21
N PHE A 144 1.26 8.33 2.39
CA PHE A 144 1.59 8.43 0.97
C PHE A 144 0.40 8.01 0.14
N ALA A 145 0.17 8.69 -0.97
CA ALA A 145 -0.76 8.25 -2.02
C ALA A 145 -0.21 8.60 -3.39
N LEU A 146 -0.59 7.84 -4.42
CA LEU A 146 -0.33 8.24 -5.80
C LEU A 146 -1.53 8.96 -6.40
N ARG A 147 -1.27 10.14 -6.96
CA ARG A 147 -2.25 10.97 -7.67
C ARG A 147 -1.93 10.99 -9.15
N ARG A 148 -2.98 11.02 -9.98
CA ARG A 148 -2.80 11.28 -11.41
C ARG A 148 -2.53 12.76 -11.61
N ALA A 149 -1.74 13.07 -12.63
CA ALA A 149 -1.60 14.43 -13.18
C ALA A 149 -2.96 15.01 -13.60
#